data_AF-A0A838USQ9-F1
#
_entry.id   AF-A0A838USQ9-F1
#
_cell.length_a   1.000
_cell.length_b   1.000
_cell.length_c   1.000
_cell.angle_alpha   90.00
_cell.angle_beta   90.00
_cell.angle_gamma   90.00
#
_symmetry.space_group_name_H-M   'P 1'
#
loop_
_entity.id
_entity.type
_entity.pdbx_description
1 polymer ?
#
loop_
_entity_poly.entity_id
_entity_poly.type
_entity_poly.pdbx_seq_one_letter_code
_entity_poly.pdbx_strand_id
1 'polypeptide(L)'
;MLRTTTRAWFSGVFVAASLVVLCLGAWSPAHAQPTSAPAYDTNGVAVIDVHGFNSGSNVGCNDSSTFGTIQSYLTAHGWTGGQASVGFYTQDHNCNAYLSSENAHCKGFYDSKLGTNNEDVRHIACTLSWYIWDHYTQNGIPVKVIAHSMGGIAIRQALFDTPYMAQFPPYIMVEDVITAGSPHQGLPDASAFFF
;
A
#
# COMPACT_ATOMS: atom_id res chain seq x y z
N MET A 1 -83.03 3.96 -53.53
CA MET A 1 -82.81 4.91 -54.65
C MET A 1 -81.49 4.57 -55.32
N LEU A 2 -81.51 4.31 -56.63
CA LEU A 2 -80.34 4.05 -57.49
C LEU A 2 -79.38 5.24 -57.54
N ARG A 3 -78.08 4.97 -57.69
CA ARG A 3 -77.20 5.37 -58.83
C ARG A 3 -75.72 5.13 -58.45
N THR A 4 -74.98 4.26 -59.17
CA THR A 4 -73.97 4.58 -60.23
C THR A 4 -72.84 5.49 -59.69
N THR A 5 -71.55 5.14 -59.69
CA THR A 5 -70.59 5.01 -60.82
C THR A 5 -69.20 4.60 -60.26
N THR A 6 -68.58 3.48 -60.64
CA THR A 6 -67.51 3.28 -61.65
C THR A 6 -66.16 4.03 -61.50
N ARG A 7 -65.09 3.21 -61.60
CA ARG A 7 -63.69 3.44 -62.06
C ARG A 7 -62.68 4.02 -61.05
N ALA A 8 -61.37 3.74 -61.10
CA ALA A 8 -60.51 2.56 -61.33
C ALA A 8 -59.05 3.09 -61.42
N TRP A 9 -58.06 2.22 -61.12
CA TRP A 9 -56.59 2.37 -61.28
C TRP A 9 -55.91 3.30 -60.25
N PHE A 10 -54.90 2.88 -59.49
CA PHE A 10 -53.58 2.44 -59.96
C PHE A 10 -52.79 1.67 -58.88
N SER A 11 -51.94 0.77 -59.36
CA SER A 11 -51.00 -0.09 -58.65
C SER A 11 -49.97 0.67 -57.82
N GLY A 12 -49.62 0.13 -56.65
CA GLY A 12 -48.49 0.59 -55.83
C GLY A 12 -47.95 -0.56 -55.00
N VAL A 13 -46.79 -1.09 -55.42
CA VAL A 13 -46.01 -2.14 -54.76
C VAL A 13 -45.60 -1.69 -53.36
N PHE A 14 -46.03 -2.41 -52.32
CA PHE A 14 -45.51 -2.23 -50.96
C PHE A 14 -44.13 -2.91 -50.86
N VAL A 15 -43.08 -2.09 -50.86
CA VAL A 15 -41.72 -2.51 -50.50
C VAL A 15 -41.70 -2.80 -49.00
N ALA A 16 -41.30 -4.03 -48.65
CA ALA A 16 -41.07 -4.46 -47.28
C ALA A 16 -39.94 -3.63 -46.65
N ALA A 17 -40.25 -2.89 -45.59
CA ALA A 17 -39.24 -2.24 -44.76
C ALA A 17 -38.67 -3.26 -43.78
N SER A 18 -37.45 -3.74 -44.08
CA SER A 18 -36.65 -4.59 -43.20
C SER A 18 -36.25 -3.82 -41.93
N LEU A 19 -36.61 -4.36 -40.77
CA LEU A 19 -36.10 -3.94 -39.47
C LEU A 19 -34.61 -4.31 -39.36
N VAL A 20 -33.72 -3.34 -39.56
CA VAL A 20 -32.31 -3.45 -39.19
C VAL A 20 -32.21 -3.14 -37.70
N VAL A 21 -32.11 -4.18 -36.88
CA VAL A 21 -31.72 -4.06 -35.47
C VAL A 21 -30.22 -3.77 -35.45
N LEU A 22 -29.86 -2.49 -35.31
CA LEU A 22 -28.50 -2.06 -34.98
C LEU A 22 -28.22 -2.50 -33.54
N CYS A 23 -27.59 -3.66 -33.38
CA CYS A 23 -26.92 -4.03 -32.14
C CYS A 23 -25.78 -3.04 -31.91
N LEU A 24 -26.05 -1.96 -31.17
CA LEU A 24 -25.04 -1.15 -30.50
C LEU A 24 -24.40 -2.04 -29.42
N GLY A 25 -23.47 -2.91 -29.84
CA GLY A 25 -22.62 -3.66 -28.94
C GLY A 25 -21.82 -2.64 -28.13
N ALA A 26 -22.10 -2.58 -26.83
CA ALA A 26 -21.30 -1.81 -25.89
C ALA A 26 -19.86 -2.35 -25.93
N TRP A 27 -18.98 -1.67 -26.66
CA TRP A 27 -17.54 -1.81 -26.49
C TRP A 27 -17.19 -1.16 -25.16
N SER A 28 -17.32 -1.90 -24.07
CA SER A 28 -16.57 -1.57 -22.87
C SER A 28 -15.10 -1.69 -23.24
N PRO A 29 -14.28 -0.61 -23.13
CA PRO A 29 -12.85 -0.78 -23.24
C PRO A 29 -12.46 -1.82 -22.19
N ALA A 30 -11.88 -2.93 -22.64
CA ALA A 30 -11.23 -3.87 -21.75
C ALA A 30 -10.15 -3.09 -21.01
N HIS A 31 -10.42 -2.70 -19.77
CA HIS A 31 -9.38 -2.17 -18.89
C HIS A 31 -8.38 -3.31 -18.75
N ALA A 32 -7.22 -3.17 -19.40
CA ALA A 32 -6.11 -4.07 -19.21
C ALA A 32 -5.89 -4.18 -17.70
N GLN A 33 -6.05 -5.39 -17.16
CA GLN A 33 -5.68 -5.64 -15.78
C GLN A 33 -4.20 -5.30 -15.67
N PRO A 34 -3.78 -4.47 -14.69
CA PRO A 34 -2.36 -4.24 -14.48
C PRO A 34 -1.71 -5.62 -14.30
N THR A 35 -0.70 -5.92 -15.11
CA THR A 35 0.13 -7.10 -14.89
C THR A 35 0.67 -7.02 -13.48
N SER A 36 0.39 -8.04 -12.67
CA SER A 36 0.94 -8.18 -11.33
C SER A 36 2.46 -8.02 -11.42
N ALA A 37 3.05 -7.24 -10.52
CA ALA A 37 4.50 -7.21 -10.40
C ALA A 37 5.00 -8.64 -10.17
N PRO A 38 6.12 -9.05 -10.78
CA PRO A 38 6.68 -10.37 -10.51
C PRO A 38 6.95 -10.49 -9.02
N ALA A 39 6.35 -11.48 -8.36
CA ALA A 39 6.64 -11.80 -6.98
C ALA A 39 8.08 -12.31 -6.90
N TYR A 40 8.86 -11.73 -6.01
CA TYR A 40 10.18 -12.22 -5.64
C TYR A 40 9.99 -13.32 -4.57
N ASP A 41 9.46 -14.45 -5.00
CA ASP A 41 9.19 -15.63 -4.17
C ASP A 41 10.48 -16.38 -3.83
N THR A 42 11.39 -15.70 -3.13
CA THR A 42 12.63 -16.28 -2.67
C THR A 42 12.88 -15.91 -1.22
N ASN A 43 13.44 -16.87 -0.48
CA ASN A 43 13.90 -16.66 0.89
C ASN A 43 15.04 -15.63 1.01
N GLY A 44 15.52 -15.06 -0.11
CA GLY A 44 16.63 -14.11 -0.19
C GLY A 44 16.22 -12.63 -0.16
N VAL A 45 14.92 -12.32 -0.14
CA VAL A 45 14.43 -10.93 -0.11
C VAL A 45 14.65 -10.32 1.27
N ALA A 46 15.02 -9.04 1.33
CA ALA A 46 15.17 -8.37 2.62
C ALA A 46 13.80 -8.19 3.30
N VAL A 47 13.75 -8.43 4.61
CA VAL A 47 12.58 -8.20 5.47
C VAL A 47 12.84 -6.97 6.33
N ILE A 48 11.90 -6.03 6.30
CA ILE A 48 11.92 -4.85 7.17
C ILE A 48 10.87 -5.02 8.26
N ASP A 49 11.28 -4.92 9.51
CA ASP A 49 10.41 -5.02 10.67
C ASP A 49 10.06 -3.62 11.22
N VAL A 50 8.78 -3.28 11.29
CA VAL A 50 8.30 -1.95 11.70
C VAL A 50 7.48 -2.05 12.98
N HIS A 51 8.00 -1.55 14.09
CA HIS A 51 7.32 -1.63 15.39
C HIS A 51 6.11 -0.69 15.50
N GLY A 52 5.37 -0.85 16.59
CA GLY A 52 4.15 -0.09 16.87
C GLY A 52 4.37 1.13 17.75
N PHE A 53 3.25 1.66 18.25
CA PHE A 53 3.23 2.72 19.25
C PHE A 53 3.85 2.23 20.57
N ASN A 54 4.62 3.09 21.24
CA ASN A 54 5.10 2.85 22.59
C ASN A 54 5.03 4.14 23.41
N SER A 55 4.36 4.10 24.56
CA SER A 55 4.15 5.28 25.39
C SER A 55 5.46 5.84 25.98
N GLY A 56 6.49 5.02 26.16
CA GLY A 56 7.83 5.43 26.58
C GLY A 56 8.73 5.92 25.45
N SER A 57 8.30 5.79 24.18
CA SER A 57 9.12 6.06 22.99
C SER A 57 10.45 5.30 22.98
N ASN A 58 10.48 4.06 23.51
CA ASN A 58 11.71 3.30 23.78
C ASN A 58 11.59 1.79 23.48
N VAL A 59 11.31 1.45 22.23
CA VAL A 59 11.17 0.05 21.79
C VAL A 59 12.54 -0.61 21.62
N GLY A 60 12.70 -1.79 22.22
CA GLY A 60 13.77 -2.73 21.90
C GLY A 60 13.40 -3.52 20.64
N CYS A 61 13.86 -3.10 19.45
CA CYS A 61 13.34 -3.65 18.20
C CYS A 61 13.62 -5.15 18.03
N ASN A 62 14.85 -5.58 18.29
CA ASN A 62 15.28 -6.98 18.15
C ASN A 62 15.15 -7.79 19.45
N ASP A 63 14.48 -7.25 20.47
CA ASP A 63 14.19 -8.00 21.69
C ASP A 63 13.16 -9.11 21.39
N SER A 64 13.19 -10.18 22.19
CA SER A 64 12.24 -11.30 22.02
C SER A 64 10.78 -10.91 22.24
N SER A 65 10.52 -9.81 22.96
CA SER A 65 9.20 -9.22 23.12
C SER A 65 8.70 -8.43 21.90
N THR A 66 9.58 -8.18 20.93
CA THR A 66 9.29 -7.41 19.71
C THR A 66 9.54 -8.28 18.48
N PHE A 67 10.65 -8.11 17.74
CA PHE A 67 10.92 -8.88 16.52
C PHE A 67 11.95 -10.00 16.68
N GLY A 68 12.66 -10.10 17.80
CA GLY A 68 13.72 -11.11 17.97
C GLY A 68 13.24 -12.55 17.76
N THR A 69 12.02 -12.87 18.20
CA THR A 69 11.43 -14.21 18.01
C THR A 69 11.08 -14.51 16.57
N ILE A 70 10.46 -13.56 15.84
CA ILE A 70 10.13 -13.78 14.42
C ILE A 70 11.41 -13.84 13.57
N GLN A 71 12.42 -13.02 13.90
CA GLN A 71 13.70 -13.03 13.19
C GLN A 71 14.45 -14.35 13.35
N SER A 72 14.45 -14.87 14.59
CA SER A 72 15.01 -16.19 14.91
C SER A 72 14.24 -17.30 14.19
N TYR A 73 12.90 -17.19 14.14
CA TYR A 73 12.05 -18.15 13.43
C TYR A 73 12.36 -18.18 11.93
N LEU A 74 12.42 -17.02 11.27
CA LEU A 74 12.73 -16.93 9.83
C LEU A 74 14.10 -17.53 9.53
N THR A 75 15.12 -17.18 10.33
CA THR A 75 16.47 -17.74 10.19
C THR A 75 16.48 -19.26 10.35
N ALA A 76 15.80 -19.78 11.38
CA ALA A 76 15.70 -21.22 11.63
C ALA A 76 14.97 -21.99 10.52
N HIS A 77 14.11 -21.31 9.75
CA HIS A 77 13.35 -21.88 8.63
C HIS A 77 13.96 -21.55 7.26
N GLY A 78 15.25 -21.18 7.22
CA GLY A 78 16.00 -21.05 5.98
C GLY A 78 15.76 -19.74 5.24
N TRP A 79 15.30 -18.70 5.93
CA TRP A 79 15.37 -17.33 5.40
C TRP A 79 16.83 -16.88 5.30
N THR A 80 17.25 -16.46 4.13
CA THR A 80 18.64 -16.03 3.83
C THR A 80 18.74 -14.54 3.50
N GLY A 81 17.61 -13.88 3.25
CA GLY A 81 17.54 -12.44 3.07
C GLY A 81 17.86 -11.69 4.36
N GLY A 82 18.37 -10.46 4.20
CA GLY A 82 18.65 -9.59 5.34
C GLY A 82 17.37 -9.30 6.13
N GLN A 83 17.48 -9.17 7.45
CA GLN A 83 16.39 -8.77 8.32
C GLN A 83 16.78 -7.46 9.01
N ALA A 84 15.94 -6.44 8.89
CA ALA A 84 16.23 -5.09 9.38
C ALA A 84 15.03 -4.54 10.13
N SER A 85 15.13 -4.48 11.45
CA SER A 85 14.20 -3.70 12.26
C SER A 85 14.53 -2.21 12.23
N VAL A 86 13.49 -1.39 12.08
CA VAL A 86 13.62 0.07 12.04
C VAL A 86 13.04 0.70 13.30
N GLY A 87 13.85 1.51 13.98
CA GLY A 87 13.41 2.39 15.07
C GLY A 87 12.99 3.75 14.54
N PHE A 88 11.89 4.29 15.03
CA PHE A 88 11.46 5.66 14.69
C PHE A 88 11.33 6.59 15.90
N TYR A 89 11.42 6.08 17.13
CA TYR A 89 11.59 6.91 18.32
C TYR A 89 13.05 7.18 18.64
N THR A 90 13.32 8.29 19.33
CA THR A 90 14.68 8.71 19.72
C THR A 90 15.31 7.75 20.73
N GLN A 91 14.51 7.11 21.59
CA GLN A 91 15.01 6.19 22.62
C GLN A 91 14.80 4.72 22.26
N ASP A 92 14.41 4.43 21.01
CA ASP A 92 14.47 3.07 20.51
C ASP A 92 15.91 2.56 20.57
N HIS A 93 16.04 1.27 20.79
CA HIS A 93 17.33 0.62 20.98
C HIS A 93 17.27 -0.79 20.42
N ASN A 94 18.46 -1.39 20.24
CA ASN A 94 18.57 -2.73 19.68
C ASN A 94 17.83 -2.86 18.32
N CYS A 95 17.85 -1.81 17.50
CA CYS A 95 17.31 -1.79 16.14
C CYS A 95 18.44 -1.89 15.11
N ASN A 96 18.16 -2.44 13.93
CA ASN A 96 19.16 -2.54 12.85
C ASN A 96 19.39 -1.20 12.16
N ALA A 97 18.35 -0.36 12.07
CA ALA A 97 18.41 0.98 11.51
C ALA A 97 17.47 1.94 12.26
N TYR A 98 17.68 3.24 12.07
CA TYR A 98 16.88 4.29 12.68
C TYR A 98 16.42 5.26 11.60
N LEU A 99 15.10 5.48 11.50
CA LEU A 99 14.51 6.34 10.47
C LEU A 99 14.86 7.82 10.62
N SER A 100 15.47 8.20 11.75
CA SER A 100 15.96 9.56 11.97
C SER A 100 17.08 9.96 11.00
N SER A 101 17.76 9.01 10.36
CA SER A 101 18.69 9.28 9.25
C SER A 101 17.98 9.96 8.07
N GLU A 102 16.69 9.70 7.89
CA GLU A 102 15.89 10.17 6.76
C GLU A 102 15.14 11.47 7.02
N ASN A 103 15.28 12.05 8.22
CA ASN A 103 14.60 13.31 8.60
C ASN A 103 14.90 14.46 7.62
N ALA A 104 16.08 14.46 6.99
CA ALA A 104 16.45 15.49 6.02
C ALA A 104 15.55 15.48 4.78
N HIS A 105 15.10 14.30 4.36
CA HIS A 105 14.20 14.16 3.21
C HIS A 105 12.78 14.66 3.51
N CYS A 106 12.35 14.53 4.77
CA CYS A 106 10.99 14.83 5.22
C CYS A 106 10.86 16.18 5.95
N LYS A 107 11.88 17.04 5.83
CA LYS A 107 11.91 18.34 6.50
C LYS A 107 10.71 19.21 6.12
N GLY A 108 10.01 19.72 7.13
CA GLY A 108 8.79 20.52 7.00
C GLY A 108 7.51 19.70 6.75
N PHE A 109 7.58 18.37 6.74
CA PHE A 109 6.43 17.50 6.50
C PHE A 109 5.97 16.82 7.79
N TYR A 110 5.13 17.49 8.59
CA TYR A 110 4.65 16.99 9.89
C TYR A 110 5.79 16.69 10.91
N ASP A 111 6.90 17.41 10.84
CA ASP A 111 8.16 17.17 11.56
C ASP A 111 8.22 17.82 12.97
N SER A 112 7.08 18.09 13.60
CA SER A 112 7.03 18.91 14.84
C SER A 112 7.44 18.19 16.13
N LYS A 113 7.40 16.85 16.15
CA LYS A 113 7.56 16.03 17.36
C LYS A 113 8.41 14.77 17.12
N LEU A 114 9.46 14.93 16.33
CA LEU A 114 10.32 13.85 15.86
C LEU A 114 10.83 12.96 16.99
N GLY A 115 10.79 11.65 16.75
CA GLY A 115 11.27 10.62 17.64
C GLY A 115 10.52 10.51 18.96
N THR A 116 9.27 10.95 19.02
CA THR A 116 8.41 10.84 20.22
C THR A 116 7.14 10.07 19.91
N ASN A 117 6.49 9.53 20.94
CA ASN A 117 5.17 8.88 20.85
C ASN A 117 4.04 9.79 20.32
N ASN A 118 4.30 11.07 20.12
CA ASN A 118 3.36 12.07 19.62
C ASN A 118 3.81 12.64 18.26
N GLU A 119 4.80 12.00 17.62
CA GLU A 119 5.14 12.24 16.23
C GLU A 119 3.97 11.87 15.32
N ASP A 120 3.80 12.63 14.24
CA ASP A 120 2.76 12.35 13.26
C ASP A 120 3.15 11.12 12.42
N VAL A 121 2.24 10.14 12.31
CA VAL A 121 2.47 8.92 11.54
C VAL A 121 2.79 9.21 10.06
N ARG A 122 2.38 10.35 9.52
CA ARG A 122 2.73 10.75 8.15
C ARG A 122 4.20 11.11 8.00
N HIS A 123 4.82 11.72 9.02
CA HIS A 123 6.27 11.96 9.00
C HIS A 123 7.02 10.63 9.10
N ILE A 124 6.58 9.72 9.98
CA ILE A 124 7.14 8.35 10.08
C ILE A 124 7.01 7.60 8.75
N ALA A 125 5.87 7.72 8.06
CA ALA A 125 5.67 7.12 6.75
C ALA A 125 6.60 7.70 5.68
N CYS A 126 6.85 9.01 5.71
CA CYS A 126 7.80 9.66 4.81
C CYS A 126 9.23 9.14 5.03
N THR A 127 9.71 9.11 6.27
CA THR A 127 11.06 8.64 6.58
C THR A 127 11.22 7.14 6.31
N LEU A 128 10.19 6.33 6.57
CA LEU A 128 10.17 4.91 6.20
C LEU A 128 10.26 4.70 4.69
N SER A 129 9.59 5.55 3.89
CA SER A 129 9.62 5.47 2.43
C SER A 129 11.02 5.78 1.90
N TRP A 130 11.67 6.83 2.42
CA TRP A 130 13.05 7.16 2.07
C TRP A 130 14.05 6.09 2.50
N TYR A 131 13.89 5.51 3.68
CA TYR A 131 14.71 4.39 4.12
C TYR A 131 14.61 3.20 3.14
N ILE A 132 13.40 2.82 2.74
CA ILE A 132 13.18 1.75 1.75
C ILE A 132 13.78 2.15 0.39
N TRP A 133 13.68 3.43 0.01
CA TRP A 133 14.26 3.93 -1.23
C TRP A 133 15.77 3.83 -1.24
N ASP A 134 16.43 4.46 -0.27
CA ASP A 134 17.87 4.68 -0.28
C ASP A 134 18.66 3.40 -0.04
N HIS A 135 18.11 2.48 0.75
CA HIS A 135 18.80 1.24 1.08
C HIS A 135 18.48 0.10 0.11
N TYR A 136 17.33 0.11 -0.56
CA TYR A 136 16.84 -1.03 -1.33
C TYR A 136 16.35 -0.65 -2.72
N THR A 137 15.30 0.16 -2.81
CA THR A 137 14.57 0.39 -4.07
C THR A 137 15.45 1.02 -5.14
N GLN A 138 16.27 2.03 -4.80
CA GLN A 138 17.13 2.68 -5.78
C GLN A 138 18.19 1.75 -6.38
N ASN A 139 18.48 0.64 -5.68
CA ASN A 139 19.39 -0.42 -6.12
C ASN A 139 18.65 -1.58 -6.81
N GLY A 140 17.34 -1.46 -7.06
CA GLY A 140 16.51 -2.49 -7.67
C GLY A 140 16.22 -3.68 -6.74
N ILE A 141 16.37 -3.51 -5.43
CA ILE A 141 16.17 -4.57 -4.44
C ILE A 141 14.75 -4.42 -3.86
N PRO A 142 13.85 -5.40 -4.05
CA PRO A 142 12.56 -5.39 -3.37
C PRO A 142 12.70 -5.77 -1.89
N VAL A 143 11.71 -5.37 -1.10
CA VAL A 143 11.62 -5.73 0.32
C VAL A 143 10.24 -6.33 0.65
N LYS A 144 10.21 -7.15 1.69
CA LYS A 144 8.99 -7.56 2.38
C LYS A 144 8.92 -6.84 3.72
N VAL A 145 7.73 -6.55 4.22
CA VAL A 145 7.56 -5.81 5.47
C VAL A 145 6.74 -6.62 6.46
N ILE A 146 7.24 -6.75 7.69
CA ILE A 146 6.48 -7.22 8.84
C ILE A 146 6.23 -6.03 9.74
N ALA A 147 4.98 -5.71 10.00
CA ALA A 147 4.60 -4.51 10.73
C ALA A 147 3.67 -4.85 11.90
N HIS A 148 3.97 -4.31 13.08
CA HIS A 148 3.18 -4.53 14.28
C HIS A 148 2.42 -3.26 14.68
N SER A 149 1.15 -3.40 15.07
CA SER A 149 0.34 -2.31 15.62
C SER A 149 0.39 -1.06 14.71
N MET A 150 0.76 0.11 15.23
CA MET A 150 0.90 1.36 14.46
C MET A 150 1.85 1.24 13.25
N GLY A 151 2.85 0.36 13.28
CA GLY A 151 3.78 0.15 12.17
C GLY A 151 3.07 -0.24 10.87
N GLY A 152 1.96 -1.00 10.97
CA GLY A 152 1.14 -1.36 9.81
C GLY A 152 0.40 -0.18 9.19
N ILE A 153 0.07 0.83 10.00
CA ILE A 153 -0.49 2.10 9.52
C ILE A 153 0.59 2.92 8.83
N ALA A 154 1.80 2.98 9.40
CA ALA A 154 2.93 3.70 8.82
C ALA A 154 3.30 3.16 7.42
N ILE A 155 3.48 1.85 7.26
CA ILE A 155 3.79 1.26 5.94
C ILE A 155 2.63 1.42 4.94
N ARG A 156 1.38 1.32 5.39
CA ARG A 156 0.22 1.55 4.54
C ARG A 156 0.18 3.00 4.03
N GLN A 157 0.45 3.96 4.90
CA GLN A 157 0.53 5.37 4.53
C GLN A 157 1.70 5.62 3.58
N ALA A 158 2.87 5.01 3.82
CA ALA A 158 4.05 5.09 2.96
C ALA A 158 3.74 4.62 1.54
N LEU A 159 3.12 3.45 1.39
CA LEU A 159 2.72 2.90 0.10
C LEU A 159 1.69 3.77 -0.62
N PHE A 160 0.76 4.37 0.13
CA PHE A 160 -0.25 5.24 -0.43
C PHE A 160 0.34 6.57 -0.92
N ASP A 161 1.14 7.26 -0.10
CA ASP A 161 1.62 8.61 -0.40
C ASP A 161 2.76 8.64 -1.41
N THR A 162 3.61 7.62 -1.44
CA THR A 162 4.83 7.59 -2.28
C THR A 162 4.60 8.01 -3.74
N PRO A 163 3.64 7.46 -4.49
CA PRO A 163 3.44 7.85 -5.89
C PRO A 163 2.75 9.21 -6.09
N TYR A 164 2.25 9.86 -5.03
CA TYR A 164 1.40 11.05 -5.14
C TYR A 164 1.95 12.30 -4.45
N MET A 165 2.85 12.16 -3.48
CA MET A 165 3.34 13.24 -2.63
C MET A 165 4.78 13.61 -2.97
N ALA A 166 5.04 14.90 -3.21
CA ALA A 166 6.36 15.38 -3.63
C ALA A 166 7.46 15.22 -2.56
N GLN A 167 7.08 15.05 -1.29
CA GLN A 167 7.99 14.82 -0.17
C GLN A 167 8.51 13.38 -0.10
N PHE A 168 7.88 12.46 -0.81
CA PHE A 168 8.22 11.03 -0.81
C PHE A 168 9.14 10.70 -2.00
N PRO A 169 9.84 9.55 -1.98
CA PRO A 169 10.60 9.09 -3.12
C PRO A 169 9.68 8.80 -4.34
N PRO A 170 10.22 8.68 -5.56
CA PRO A 170 9.41 8.50 -6.77
C PRO A 170 8.56 7.21 -6.77
N TYR A 171 9.06 6.15 -6.16
CA TYR A 171 8.37 4.86 -5.96
C TYR A 171 9.08 4.09 -4.83
N ILE A 172 8.46 3.02 -4.31
CA ILE A 172 9.12 2.06 -3.41
C ILE A 172 8.82 0.63 -3.86
N MET A 173 9.80 -0.25 -3.78
CA MET A 173 9.66 -1.67 -4.16
C MET A 173 9.35 -2.51 -2.93
N VAL A 174 8.09 -2.51 -2.52
CA VAL A 174 7.57 -3.40 -1.46
C VAL A 174 6.73 -4.48 -2.11
N GLU A 175 7.13 -5.74 -1.92
CA GLU A 175 6.45 -6.89 -2.50
C GLU A 175 5.24 -7.31 -1.67
N ASP A 176 5.47 -7.53 -0.37
CA ASP A 176 4.45 -7.99 0.57
C ASP A 176 4.52 -7.19 1.87
N VAL A 177 3.34 -7.00 2.48
CA VAL A 177 3.21 -6.44 3.82
C VAL A 177 2.37 -7.37 4.69
N ILE A 178 2.94 -7.80 5.79
CA ILE A 178 2.26 -8.56 6.84
C ILE A 178 2.03 -7.62 8.01
N THR A 179 0.77 -7.39 8.37
CA THR A 179 0.43 -6.57 9.54
C THR A 179 -0.11 -7.43 10.68
N ALA A 180 0.47 -7.31 11.87
CA ALA A 180 0.02 -7.99 13.09
C ALA A 180 -0.58 -6.97 14.08
N GLY A 181 -1.86 -7.12 14.40
CA GLY A 181 -2.53 -6.25 15.39
C GLY A 181 -2.66 -4.78 14.99
N SER A 182 -2.46 -4.45 13.72
CA SER A 182 -2.54 -3.05 13.25
C SER A 182 -3.98 -2.53 13.28
N PRO A 183 -4.24 -1.41 13.97
CA PRO A 183 -5.58 -0.85 14.09
C PRO A 183 -5.95 -0.07 12.82
N HIS A 184 -6.19 -0.76 11.71
CA HIS A 184 -6.52 -0.15 10.41
C HIS A 184 -7.76 0.75 10.42
N GLN A 185 -8.63 0.57 11.42
CA GLN A 185 -9.83 1.38 11.64
C GLN A 185 -9.69 2.34 12.84
N GLY A 186 -8.48 2.50 13.37
CA GLY A 186 -8.22 3.17 14.64
C GLY A 186 -8.60 2.31 15.84
N LEU A 187 -8.41 2.89 17.03
CA LEU A 187 -8.82 2.30 18.30
C LEU A 187 -9.97 3.16 18.86
N PRO A 188 -11.08 2.57 19.32
CA PRO A 188 -12.04 3.32 20.11
C PRO A 188 -11.36 3.83 21.39
N ASP A 189 -11.80 4.99 21.90
CA ASP A 189 -11.19 5.69 23.04
C ASP A 189 -10.91 4.79 24.27
N ALA A 190 -11.71 3.74 24.47
CA ALA A 190 -11.57 2.79 25.59
C ALA A 190 -10.52 1.66 25.38
N SER A 191 -9.90 1.56 24.21
CA SER A 191 -9.01 0.44 23.84
C SER A 191 -7.55 0.84 23.60
N ALA A 192 -7.21 2.12 23.79
CA ALA A 192 -5.85 2.64 23.66
C ALA A 192 -4.83 2.04 24.66
N PHE A 193 -5.27 1.16 25.57
CA PHE A 193 -4.48 0.56 26.64
C PHE A 193 -4.13 -0.93 26.44
N PHE A 194 -4.53 -1.55 25.34
CA PHE A 194 -4.38 -3.00 25.14
C PHE A 194 -3.48 -3.40 23.97
N PHE A 195 -2.29 -2.82 23.84
CA PHE A 195 -1.20 -3.35 23.01
C PHE A 195 0.16 -2.96 23.59
#